data_AF-A0A2A2WME9-F1
#
_entry.id   AF-A0A2A2WME9-F1
#
_cell.length_a   1.000
_cell.length_b   1.000
_cell.length_c   1.000
_cell.angle_alpha   90.00
_cell.angle_beta   90.00
_cell.angle_gamma   90.00
#
_symmetry.space_group_name_H-M   'P 1'
#
loop_
_entity.id
_entity.type
_entity.pdbx_description
1 polymer ?
#
loop_
_entity_poly.entity_id
_entity_poly.type
_entity_poly.pdbx_seq_one_letter_code
_entity_poly.pdbx_strand_id
1 'polypeptide(L)'
;MVFHLPAGRGPVRDLAGQVGSLVGYSVFTLLSCVRTVVTGRLSLAETRDQALFVARVCLVPALLLMLPVGVLVAVSVGELAGRLGAAGYAGAVVAFVVVGQASALVCALMLAGVGGSAICADLGSRTIREEVEAMEVMGLDVIERLVVPRVIATVLVSMVLCALVTAMGVTACLIYQVYGQGESAGVSGGHRGGQSTGAVAGAHAHLPRPAARAQVAPADRASVDPGDSRGSADRWAKIDRSAS
;
A
#
# COMPACT_ATOMS: atom_id res chain seq x y z
N MET A 1 28.38 -2.78 -32.32
CA MET A 1 28.56 -4.13 -31.72
C MET A 1 27.77 -5.17 -32.51
N VAL A 2 28.45 -6.03 -33.27
CA VAL A 2 27.83 -7.20 -33.93
C VAL A 2 27.48 -8.21 -32.82
N PHE A 3 26.22 -8.60 -32.73
CA PHE A 3 25.72 -9.62 -31.83
C PHE A 3 26.28 -10.98 -32.27
N HIS A 4 27.48 -11.32 -31.83
CA HIS A 4 27.97 -12.69 -31.92
C HIS A 4 27.08 -13.55 -31.00
N LEU A 5 26.11 -14.24 -31.59
CA LEU A 5 25.43 -15.33 -30.91
C LEU A 5 26.51 -16.32 -30.47
N PRO A 6 26.67 -16.59 -29.16
CA PRO A 6 27.56 -17.65 -28.71
C PRO A 6 27.18 -18.93 -29.44
N ALA A 7 28.19 -19.62 -30.00
CA ALA A 7 27.99 -20.92 -30.61
C ALA A 7 27.38 -21.85 -29.56
N GLY A 8 26.10 -22.17 -29.75
CA GLY A 8 25.22 -22.68 -28.70
C GLY A 8 25.76 -23.93 -28.04
N ARG A 9 26.17 -23.81 -26.78
CA ARG A 9 26.36 -24.95 -25.87
C ARG A 9 25.04 -25.26 -25.17
N GLY A 10 23.94 -25.32 -25.92
CA GLY A 10 22.58 -25.56 -25.42
C GLY A 10 21.97 -24.37 -24.67
N PRO A 11 20.63 -24.15 -24.79
CA PRO A 11 19.96 -22.96 -24.25
C PRO A 11 20.12 -22.81 -22.74
N VAL A 12 20.17 -23.92 -21.99
CA VAL A 12 20.31 -23.90 -20.52
C VAL A 12 21.69 -23.39 -20.09
N ARG A 13 22.74 -23.68 -20.86
CA ARG A 13 24.12 -23.35 -20.49
C ARG A 13 24.47 -21.89 -20.83
N ASP A 14 23.89 -21.37 -21.90
CA ASP A 14 23.97 -19.95 -22.24
C ASP A 14 23.20 -19.11 -21.22
N LEU A 15 22.00 -19.56 -20.80
CA LEU A 15 21.25 -18.91 -19.72
C LEU A 15 22.05 -18.90 -18.40
N ALA A 16 22.66 -20.03 -18.04
CA ALA A 16 23.50 -20.12 -16.86
C ALA A 16 24.72 -19.19 -16.94
N GLY A 17 25.36 -19.07 -18.11
CA GLY A 17 26.47 -18.15 -18.33
C GLY A 17 26.04 -16.68 -18.23
N GLN A 18 24.87 -16.34 -18.76
CA GLN A 18 24.34 -14.98 -18.79
C GLN A 18 23.82 -14.53 -17.42
N VAL A 19 23.17 -15.41 -16.68
CA VAL A 19 22.82 -15.16 -15.27
C VAL A 19 24.09 -15.02 -14.44
N GLY A 20 25.09 -15.88 -14.67
CA GLY A 20 26.38 -15.80 -13.99
C GLY A 20 27.09 -14.47 -14.22
N SER A 21 27.12 -13.97 -15.46
CA SER A 21 27.70 -12.66 -15.76
C SER A 21 26.89 -11.51 -15.16
N LEU A 22 25.57 -11.56 -15.21
CA LEU A 22 24.71 -10.55 -14.59
C LEU A 22 24.94 -10.46 -13.07
N VAL A 23 25.03 -11.60 -12.39
CA VAL A 23 25.34 -11.68 -10.96
C VAL A 23 26.75 -11.15 -10.70
N GLY A 24 27.72 -11.53 -11.52
CA GLY A 24 29.10 -11.03 -11.43
C GLY A 24 29.20 -9.51 -11.55
N TYR A 25 28.58 -8.92 -12.58
CA TYR A 25 28.50 -7.47 -12.75
C TYR A 25 27.78 -6.79 -11.58
N SER A 26 26.67 -7.36 -11.11
CA SER A 26 25.91 -6.81 -9.99
C SER A 26 26.73 -6.75 -8.70
N VAL A 27 27.47 -7.83 -8.39
CA VAL A 27 28.36 -7.90 -7.23
C VAL A 27 29.53 -6.92 -7.39
N PHE A 28 30.14 -6.86 -8.58
CA PHE A 28 31.22 -5.92 -8.86
C PHE A 28 30.77 -4.46 -8.66
N THR A 29 29.63 -4.07 -9.22
CA THR A 29 29.07 -2.73 -9.05
C THR A 29 28.75 -2.43 -7.58
N LEU A 30 28.21 -3.40 -6.83
CA LEU A 30 27.94 -3.23 -5.41
C LEU A 30 29.23 -2.97 -4.62
N LEU A 31 30.28 -3.75 -4.86
CA LEU A 31 31.58 -3.56 -4.21
C LEU A 31 32.24 -2.23 -4.58
N SER A 32 32.19 -1.86 -5.86
CA SER A 32 32.68 -0.56 -6.35
C SER A 32 31.93 0.59 -5.67
N CYS A 33 30.60 0.49 -5.56
CA CYS A 33 29.78 1.47 -4.86
C CYS A 33 30.19 1.62 -3.38
N VAL A 34 30.32 0.50 -2.65
CA VAL A 34 30.78 0.51 -1.25
C VAL A 34 32.17 1.15 -1.14
N ARG A 35 33.11 0.79 -2.04
CA ARG A 35 34.45 1.36 -2.04
C ARG A 35 34.43 2.87 -2.30
N THR A 36 33.62 3.35 -3.24
CA THR A 36 33.50 4.77 -3.56
C THR A 36 32.88 5.56 -2.40
N VAL A 37 31.90 4.99 -1.71
CA VAL A 37 31.32 5.58 -0.47
C VAL A 37 32.38 5.68 0.63
N VAL A 38 33.14 4.60 0.87
CA VAL A 38 34.18 4.57 1.92
C VAL A 38 35.36 5.49 1.60
N THR A 39 35.71 5.64 0.32
CA THR A 39 36.84 6.50 -0.09
C THR A 39 36.48 7.98 -0.19
N GLY A 40 35.21 8.36 0.01
CA GLY A 40 34.78 9.75 0.10
C GLY A 40 34.92 10.56 -1.20
N ARG A 41 35.24 9.92 -2.33
CA ARG A 41 35.39 10.57 -3.64
C ARG A 41 34.04 10.78 -4.33
N LEU A 42 33.05 11.27 -3.60
CA LEU A 42 31.70 11.45 -4.10
C LEU A 42 31.54 12.81 -4.78
N SER A 43 31.16 12.80 -6.06
CA SER A 43 30.60 14.00 -6.69
C SER A 43 29.20 14.24 -6.13
N LEU A 44 29.10 15.09 -5.11
CA LEU A 44 27.83 15.41 -4.45
C LEU A 44 26.84 16.08 -5.41
N ALA A 45 27.32 16.85 -6.38
CA ALA A 45 26.47 17.49 -7.38
C ALA A 45 25.76 16.46 -8.27
N GLU A 46 26.51 15.53 -8.86
CA GLU A 46 25.95 14.47 -9.72
C GLU A 46 25.00 13.55 -8.93
N THR A 47 25.40 13.17 -7.71
CA THR A 47 24.58 12.31 -6.85
C THR A 47 23.26 12.99 -6.48
N ARG A 48 23.28 14.30 -6.20
CA ARG A 48 22.07 15.08 -5.90
C ARG A 48 21.16 15.17 -7.12
N ASP A 49 21.70 15.45 -8.30
CA ASP A 49 20.90 15.61 -9.51
C ASP A 49 20.21 14.29 -9.89
N GLN A 50 20.91 13.16 -9.71
CA GLN A 50 20.32 11.84 -9.90
C GLN A 50 19.33 11.45 -8.80
N ALA A 51 19.58 11.82 -7.55
CA ALA A 51 18.61 11.62 -6.47
C ALA A 51 17.32 12.39 -6.76
N LEU A 52 17.42 13.63 -7.23
CA LEU A 52 16.26 14.43 -7.62
C LEU A 52 15.55 13.86 -8.85
N PHE A 53 16.27 13.30 -9.82
CA PHE A 53 15.66 12.61 -10.96
C PHE A 53 14.81 11.42 -10.50
N VAL A 54 15.39 10.50 -9.71
CA VAL A 54 14.67 9.30 -9.22
C VAL A 54 13.51 9.70 -8.32
N ALA A 55 13.71 10.66 -7.42
CA ALA A 55 12.67 11.15 -6.52
C ALA A 55 11.49 11.73 -7.31
N ARG A 56 11.72 12.57 -8.32
CA ARG A 56 10.64 13.17 -9.12
C ARG A 56 9.80 12.13 -9.86
N VAL A 57 10.44 11.10 -10.40
CA VAL A 57 9.75 10.06 -11.17
C VAL A 57 8.95 9.11 -10.27
N CYS A 58 9.43 8.85 -9.04
CA CYS A 58 8.77 7.91 -8.12
C CYS A 58 7.78 8.55 -7.15
N LEU A 59 7.95 9.83 -6.78
CA LEU A 59 7.22 10.44 -5.65
C LEU A 59 5.72 10.55 -5.90
N VAL A 60 5.31 11.11 -7.04
CA VAL A 60 3.89 11.27 -7.37
C VAL A 60 3.15 9.93 -7.43
N PRO A 61 3.60 8.93 -8.22
CA PRO A 61 2.89 7.65 -8.30
C PRO A 61 2.92 6.87 -6.98
N ALA A 62 4.00 6.95 -6.19
CA ALA A 62 4.08 6.27 -4.89
C ALA A 62 3.05 6.82 -3.90
N LEU A 63 2.91 8.15 -3.81
CA LEU A 63 1.93 8.79 -2.93
C LEU A 63 0.49 8.51 -3.38
N LEU A 64 0.22 8.59 -4.68
CA LEU A 64 -1.09 8.27 -5.25
C LEU A 64 -1.48 6.80 -4.99
N LEU A 65 -0.51 5.88 -5.10
CA LEU A 65 -0.77 4.46 -4.83
C LEU A 65 -1.00 4.19 -3.34
N MET A 66 -0.30 4.90 -2.45
CA MET A 66 -0.41 4.67 -1.02
C MET A 66 -1.79 5.09 -0.45
N LEU A 67 -2.44 6.10 -1.03
CA LEU A 67 -3.73 6.59 -0.56
C LEU A 67 -4.82 5.49 -0.55
N PRO A 68 -5.14 4.81 -1.68
CA PRO A 68 -6.12 3.73 -1.67
C PRO A 68 -5.64 2.51 -0.87
N VAL A 69 -4.34 2.23 -0.84
CA VAL A 69 -3.79 1.13 -0.01
C VAL A 69 -4.03 1.39 1.48
N GLY A 70 -3.78 2.61 1.97
CA GLY A 70 -4.02 2.97 3.36
C GLY A 70 -5.49 2.86 3.77
N VAL A 71 -6.41 3.32 2.90
CA VAL A 71 -7.86 3.19 3.13
C VAL A 71 -8.28 1.72 3.12
N LEU A 72 -7.79 0.93 2.17
CA LEU A 72 -8.11 -0.50 2.06
C LEU A 72 -7.72 -1.29 3.31
N VAL A 73 -6.53 -1.03 3.86
CA VAL A 73 -6.09 -1.66 5.11
C VAL A 73 -6.98 -1.22 6.28
N ALA A 74 -7.32 0.06 6.36
CA ALA A 74 -8.18 0.58 7.41
C ALA A 74 -9.59 -0.05 7.39
N VAL A 75 -10.20 -0.20 6.21
CA VAL A 75 -11.49 -0.89 6.02
C VAL A 75 -11.39 -2.34 6.51
N SER A 76 -10.37 -3.06 6.04
CA SER A 76 -10.20 -4.50 6.31
C SER A 76 -10.01 -4.79 7.80
N VAL A 77 -9.20 -3.97 8.47
CA VAL A 77 -8.96 -4.11 9.92
C VAL A 77 -10.16 -3.62 10.73
N GLY A 78 -10.83 -2.54 10.30
CA GLY A 78 -12.02 -2.01 10.95
C GLY A 78 -13.16 -3.03 11.00
N GLU A 79 -13.43 -3.72 9.88
CA GLU A 79 -14.42 -4.80 9.83
C GLU A 79 -14.09 -5.96 10.78
N LEU A 80 -12.81 -6.35 10.84
CA LEU A 80 -12.34 -7.41 11.73
C LEU A 80 -12.46 -7.01 13.21
N ALA A 81 -12.06 -5.78 13.55
CA ALA A 81 -12.13 -5.25 14.90
C ALA A 81 -13.58 -5.11 15.39
N GLY A 82 -14.52 -4.74 14.50
CA GLY A 82 -15.94 -4.69 14.81
C GLY A 82 -16.53 -6.05 15.19
N ARG A 83 -16.12 -7.13 14.49
CA ARG A 83 -16.56 -8.51 14.81
C ARG A 83 -16.02 -9.04 16.14
N LEU A 84 -14.83 -8.57 16.54
CA LEU A 84 -14.18 -8.96 17.79
C LEU A 84 -14.56 -8.07 18.98
N GLY A 85 -15.39 -7.04 18.78
CA GLY A 85 -15.75 -6.07 19.82
C GLY A 85 -14.58 -5.18 20.25
N ALA A 86 -13.51 -5.09 19.44
CA ALA A 86 -12.25 -4.41 19.76
C ALA A 86 -12.03 -3.15 18.90
N ALA A 87 -13.10 -2.47 18.49
CA ALA A 87 -13.06 -1.30 17.61
C ALA A 87 -12.12 -0.19 18.10
N GLY A 88 -12.06 0.06 19.42
CA GLY A 88 -11.17 1.06 20.02
C GLY A 88 -9.66 0.82 19.80
N TYR A 89 -9.24 -0.38 19.38
CA TYR A 89 -7.85 -0.69 19.04
C TYR A 89 -7.57 -0.75 17.53
N ALA A 90 -8.60 -0.65 16.69
CA ALA A 90 -8.48 -0.81 15.23
C ALA A 90 -7.47 0.17 14.62
N GLY A 91 -7.54 1.45 15.01
CA GLY A 91 -6.63 2.47 14.48
C GLY A 91 -5.15 2.22 14.82
N ALA A 92 -4.86 1.73 16.03
CA ALA A 92 -3.49 1.40 16.44
C ALA A 92 -2.92 0.22 15.63
N VAL A 93 -3.74 -0.81 15.39
CA VAL A 93 -3.37 -1.98 14.59
C VAL A 93 -3.10 -1.57 13.14
N VAL A 94 -3.97 -0.75 12.54
CA VAL A 94 -3.77 -0.28 11.16
C VAL A 94 -2.49 0.54 11.03
N ALA A 95 -2.25 1.48 11.94
CA ALA A 95 -1.03 2.29 11.93
C ALA A 95 0.23 1.42 12.00
N PHE A 96 0.25 0.38 12.85
CA PHE A 96 1.36 -0.56 12.94
C PHE A 96 1.58 -1.32 11.62
N VAL A 97 0.52 -1.82 10.99
CA VAL A 97 0.60 -2.55 9.71
C VAL A 97 1.12 -1.65 8.59
N VAL A 98 0.64 -0.41 8.53
CA VAL A 98 1.02 0.56 7.50
C VAL A 98 2.50 0.93 7.61
N VAL A 99 2.98 1.22 8.82
CA VAL A 99 4.36 1.62 9.09
C VAL A 99 5.33 0.45 8.89
N GLY A 100 4.94 -0.77 9.29
CA GLY A 100 5.86 -1.91 9.28
C GLY A 100 6.00 -2.60 7.93
N GLN A 101 4.89 -2.81 7.22
CA GLN A 101 4.86 -3.71 6.06
C GLN A 101 4.42 -2.99 4.79
N ALA A 102 3.29 -2.29 4.84
CA ALA A 102 2.66 -1.75 3.64
C ALA A 102 3.53 -0.67 2.96
N SER A 103 4.10 0.27 3.73
CA SER A 103 4.91 1.34 3.19
C SER A 103 6.21 0.83 2.55
N ALA A 104 6.86 -0.15 3.18
CA ALA A 104 8.08 -0.78 2.66
C ALA A 104 7.79 -1.54 1.35
N LEU A 105 6.67 -2.26 1.27
CA LEU A 105 6.25 -2.97 0.06
C LEU A 105 5.96 -2.00 -1.09
N VAL A 106 5.20 -0.93 -0.82
CA VAL A 106 4.90 0.10 -1.85
C VAL A 106 6.18 0.77 -2.33
N CYS A 107 7.09 1.13 -1.41
CA CYS A 107 8.38 1.72 -1.75
C CYS A 107 9.22 0.78 -2.64
N ALA A 108 9.34 -0.50 -2.25
CA ALA A 108 10.10 -1.50 -3.00
C ALA A 108 9.53 -1.71 -4.41
N LEU A 109 8.21 -1.81 -4.54
CA LEU A 109 7.52 -1.94 -5.84
C LEU A 109 7.76 -0.73 -6.73
N MET A 110 7.70 0.48 -6.17
CA MET A 110 7.93 1.73 -6.92
C MET A 110 9.37 1.86 -7.41
N LEU A 111 10.35 1.54 -6.56
CA LEU A 111 11.76 1.55 -6.94
C LEU A 111 12.07 0.49 -7.99
N ALA A 112 11.54 -0.72 -7.84
CA ALA A 112 11.76 -1.81 -8.78
C ALA A 112 11.11 -1.55 -10.15
N GLY A 113 9.86 -1.05 -10.16
CA GLY A 113 9.12 -0.80 -11.39
C GLY A 113 9.48 0.55 -12.02
N VAL A 114 9.08 1.64 -11.36
CA VAL A 114 9.15 3.00 -11.90
C VAL A 114 10.58 3.53 -11.87
N GLY A 115 11.26 3.42 -10.73
CA GLY A 115 12.65 3.86 -10.57
C GLY A 115 13.61 3.10 -11.50
N GLY A 116 13.50 1.77 -11.53
CA GLY A 116 14.30 0.90 -12.40
C GLY A 116 14.10 1.22 -13.88
N SER A 117 12.84 1.34 -14.33
CA SER A 117 12.54 1.67 -15.73
C SER A 117 13.09 3.03 -16.14
N ALA A 118 12.99 4.03 -15.27
CA ALA A 118 13.53 5.36 -15.53
C ALA A 118 15.06 5.35 -15.67
N ILE A 119 15.75 4.58 -14.84
CA ILE A 119 17.21 4.41 -14.91
C ILE A 119 17.60 3.69 -16.20
N CYS A 120 16.90 2.62 -16.56
CA CYS A 120 17.14 1.89 -17.82
C CYS A 120 16.91 2.78 -19.04
N ALA A 121 15.85 3.59 -19.06
CA ALA A 121 15.56 4.50 -20.15
C ALA A 121 16.63 5.59 -20.29
N ASP A 122 17.08 6.18 -19.18
CA ASP A 122 18.13 7.20 -19.21
C ASP A 122 19.46 6.62 -19.72
N LEU A 123 19.88 5.44 -19.22
CA LEU A 123 21.07 4.75 -19.71
C LEU A 123 20.96 4.37 -21.20
N GLY A 124 19.82 3.80 -21.61
CA GLY A 124 19.58 3.46 -23.02
C GLY A 124 19.64 4.68 -23.94
N SER A 125 19.12 5.82 -23.48
CA SER A 125 19.20 7.07 -24.25
C SER A 125 20.63 7.57 -24.43
N ARG A 126 21.50 7.40 -23.42
CA ARG A 126 22.94 7.76 -23.50
C ARG A 126 23.70 6.84 -24.43
N THR A 127 23.32 5.56 -24.49
CA THR A 127 23.88 4.60 -25.45
C THR A 127 23.47 4.96 -26.88
N ILE A 128 22.21 5.32 -27.13
CA ILE A 128 21.74 5.73 -28.46
C ILE A 128 22.42 7.02 -28.94
N ARG A 129 22.78 7.91 -28.01
CA ARG A 129 23.55 9.14 -28.28
C ARG A 129 25.06 8.94 -28.33
N GLU A 130 25.56 7.70 -28.29
CA GLU A 130 26.99 7.34 -28.32
C GLU A 130 27.83 7.96 -27.18
N GLU A 131 27.20 8.47 -26.12
CA GLU A 131 27.92 9.09 -24.99
C GLU A 131 28.77 8.05 -24.24
N VAL A 132 28.26 6.83 -24.12
CA VAL A 132 28.94 5.71 -23.44
C VAL A 132 30.22 5.33 -24.20
N GLU A 133 30.13 5.18 -25.51
CA GLU A 133 31.27 4.86 -26.37
C GLU A 133 32.31 5.99 -26.37
N ALA A 134 31.86 7.24 -26.37
CA ALA A 134 32.77 8.39 -26.25
C ALA A 134 33.59 8.35 -24.94
N MET A 135 32.99 7.96 -23.81
CA MET A 135 33.72 7.83 -22.54
C MET A 135 34.74 6.68 -22.57
N GLU A 136 34.42 5.56 -23.22
CA GLU A 136 35.36 4.45 -23.40
C GLU A 136 36.58 4.86 -24.24
N VAL A 137 36.37 5.61 -25.34
CA VAL A 137 37.45 6.13 -26.18
C VAL A 137 38.31 7.15 -25.43
N MET A 138 37.73 7.93 -24.52
CA MET A 138 38.46 8.85 -23.64
C MET A 138 39.21 8.14 -22.49
N GLY A 139 39.11 6.81 -22.39
CA GLY A 139 39.78 6.02 -21.34
C GLY A 139 39.19 6.21 -19.94
N LEU A 140 37.93 6.64 -19.85
CA LEU A 140 37.22 6.83 -18.58
C LEU A 140 36.48 5.56 -18.18
N ASP A 141 36.51 5.21 -16.89
CA ASP A 141 35.72 4.09 -16.38
C ASP A 141 34.22 4.45 -16.38
N VAL A 142 33.47 3.79 -17.28
CA VAL A 142 32.03 4.03 -17.46
C VAL A 142 31.26 3.60 -16.21
N ILE A 143 31.65 2.50 -15.56
CA ILE A 143 30.90 1.95 -14.42
C ILE A 143 30.95 2.92 -13.24
N GLU A 144 32.15 3.39 -12.87
CA GLU A 144 32.34 4.34 -11.78
C GLU A 144 31.67 5.70 -12.07
N ARG A 145 31.63 6.13 -13.33
CA ARG A 145 31.08 7.45 -13.68
C ARG A 145 29.57 7.47 -13.93
N LEU A 146 28.98 6.41 -14.49
CA LEU A 146 27.55 6.37 -14.83
C LEU A 146 26.70 5.59 -13.83
N VAL A 147 27.21 4.48 -13.30
CA VAL A 147 26.38 3.52 -12.53
C VAL A 147 26.47 3.80 -11.03
N VAL A 148 27.68 4.02 -10.50
CA VAL A 148 27.89 4.27 -9.06
C VAL A 148 27.06 5.45 -8.51
N PRO A 149 27.06 6.67 -9.11
CA PRO A 149 26.25 7.76 -8.58
C PRO A 149 24.75 7.45 -8.57
N ARG A 150 24.25 6.64 -9.53
CA ARG A 150 22.83 6.23 -9.60
C ARG A 150 22.47 5.33 -8.45
N VAL A 151 23.32 4.33 -8.18
CA VAL A 151 23.08 3.36 -7.10
C VAL A 151 23.08 4.06 -5.75
N ILE A 152 24.00 5.00 -5.51
CA ILE A 152 24.03 5.77 -4.26
C ILE A 152 22.78 6.66 -4.16
N ALA A 153 22.41 7.34 -5.24
CA ALA A 153 21.23 8.17 -5.30
C ALA A 153 19.94 7.37 -5.00
N THR A 154 19.76 6.18 -5.59
CA THR A 154 18.55 5.37 -5.35
C THR A 154 18.46 4.84 -3.93
N VAL A 155 19.59 4.47 -3.31
CA VAL A 155 19.61 4.05 -1.90
C VAL A 155 19.19 5.21 -0.99
N LEU A 156 19.74 6.40 -1.19
CA LEU A 156 19.35 7.57 -0.40
C LEU A 156 17.88 7.96 -0.61
N VAL A 157 17.43 7.96 -1.87
CA VAL A 157 16.03 8.27 -2.20
C VAL A 157 15.08 7.23 -1.63
N SER A 158 15.44 5.94 -1.59
CA SER A 158 14.57 4.90 -1.06
C SER A 158 14.22 5.11 0.41
N MET A 159 15.18 5.52 1.23
CA MET A 159 14.95 5.84 2.65
C MET A 159 13.98 7.01 2.81
N VAL A 160 14.19 8.10 2.07
CA VAL A 160 13.34 9.30 2.13
C VAL A 160 11.94 9.00 1.58
N LEU A 161 11.86 8.28 0.46
CA LEU A 161 10.59 7.92 -0.17
C LEU A 161 9.76 7.01 0.74
N CYS A 162 10.40 6.04 1.41
CA CYS A 162 9.72 5.16 2.37
C CYS A 162 9.10 5.96 3.53
N ALA A 163 9.82 6.94 4.07
CA ALA A 163 9.29 7.82 5.12
C ALA A 163 8.08 8.64 4.64
N LEU A 164 8.15 9.22 3.44
CA LEU A 164 7.04 9.99 2.86
C LEU A 164 5.81 9.13 2.56
N VAL A 165 6.02 7.94 2.00
CA VAL A 165 4.96 6.95 1.75
C VAL A 165 4.31 6.53 3.07
N THR A 166 5.12 6.29 4.11
CA THR A 166 4.60 5.96 5.45
C THR A 166 3.73 7.07 6.01
N ALA A 167 4.19 8.33 5.94
CA ALA A 167 3.41 9.48 6.41
C ALA A 167 2.08 9.63 5.65
N MET A 168 2.09 9.44 4.33
CA MET A 168 0.87 9.47 3.52
C MET A 168 -0.08 8.32 3.87
N GLY A 169 0.44 7.11 4.07
CA GLY A 169 -0.36 5.95 4.47
C GLY A 169 -1.07 6.15 5.81
N VAL A 170 -0.35 6.66 6.81
CA VAL A 170 -0.91 6.97 8.13
C VAL A 170 -1.98 8.06 8.02
N THR A 171 -1.72 9.12 7.25
CA THR A 171 -2.69 10.20 7.03
C THR A 171 -3.96 9.69 6.36
N ALA A 172 -3.84 8.87 5.31
CA ALA A 172 -4.98 8.28 4.61
C ALA A 172 -5.85 7.40 5.53
N CYS A 173 -5.21 6.58 6.36
CA CYS A 173 -5.91 5.77 7.37
C CYS A 173 -6.64 6.64 8.39
N LEU A 174 -5.99 7.68 8.93
CA LEU A 174 -6.59 8.56 9.93
C LEU A 174 -7.83 9.27 9.37
N ILE A 175 -7.75 9.75 8.13
CA ILE A 175 -8.89 10.36 7.43
C ILE A 175 -10.05 9.35 7.35
N TYR A 176 -9.78 8.11 6.93
CA TYR A 176 -10.82 7.10 6.84
C TYR A 176 -11.46 6.75 8.20
N GLN A 177 -10.67 6.61 9.27
CA GLN A 177 -11.18 6.32 10.61
C GLN A 177 -12.14 7.40 11.11
N VAL A 178 -11.78 8.68 10.92
CA VAL A 178 -12.59 9.82 11.39
C VAL A 178 -13.87 9.99 10.57
N TYR A 179 -13.77 9.97 9.23
CA TYR A 179 -14.91 10.27 8.36
C TYR A 179 -15.76 9.04 8.01
N GLY A 180 -15.15 7.87 7.92
CA GLY A 180 -15.82 6.62 7.52
C GLY A 180 -16.52 5.91 8.66
N GLN A 181 -15.85 5.80 9.82
CA GLN A 181 -16.38 5.06 10.98
C GLN A 181 -16.94 5.98 12.09
N GLY A 182 -16.73 7.30 11.98
CA GLY A 182 -17.17 8.26 13.01
C GLY A 182 -16.49 8.06 14.36
N GLU A 183 -15.39 7.29 14.40
CA GLU A 183 -14.56 7.14 15.59
C GLU A 183 -13.85 8.48 15.80
N SER A 184 -14.29 9.23 16.81
CA SER A 184 -13.63 10.49 17.17
C SER A 184 -12.16 10.22 17.46
N ALA A 185 -11.27 10.91 16.75
CA ALA A 185 -9.81 10.87 16.90
C ALA A 185 -9.29 11.20 18.33
N GLY A 186 -10.18 11.37 19.31
CA GLY A 186 -9.90 11.72 20.70
C GLY A 186 -9.76 10.53 21.66
N VAL A 187 -9.94 9.27 21.26
CA VAL A 187 -9.72 8.12 22.18
C VAL A 187 -8.23 7.72 22.27
N SER A 188 -7.36 8.72 22.39
CA SER A 188 -6.09 8.59 23.13
C SER A 188 -6.04 9.53 24.34
N GLY A 189 -7.16 10.22 24.63
CA GLY A 189 -7.30 11.07 25.80
C GLY A 189 -8.76 11.17 26.23
N GLY A 190 -9.17 10.28 27.12
CA GLY A 190 -10.34 10.52 27.96
C GLY A 190 -11.54 9.64 27.69
N HIS A 191 -11.77 8.77 28.67
CA HIS A 191 -13.07 8.25 29.07
C HIS A 191 -14.22 9.25 28.78
N ARG A 192 -15.04 8.99 27.75
CA ARG A 192 -16.41 9.50 27.69
C ARG A 192 -17.28 8.50 26.94
N GLY A 193 -18.15 7.84 27.71
CA GLY A 193 -19.28 7.13 27.17
C GLY A 193 -20.34 8.07 26.61
N GLY A 194 -21.25 7.49 25.82
CA GLY A 194 -22.56 8.07 25.54
C GLY A 194 -22.68 8.80 24.20
N GLN A 195 -23.32 8.11 23.25
CA GLN A 195 -24.40 8.63 22.39
C GLN A 195 -24.24 10.04 21.79
N SER A 196 -24.01 10.12 20.48
CA SER A 196 -24.86 10.92 19.54
C SER A 196 -24.27 10.97 18.11
N THR A 197 -24.14 9.83 17.43
CA THR A 197 -23.95 9.82 15.96
C THR A 197 -25.32 9.73 15.28
N GLY A 198 -26.12 10.79 15.47
CA GLY A 198 -27.46 10.92 14.89
C GLY A 198 -27.74 12.30 14.30
N ALA A 199 -26.71 13.14 14.10
CA ALA A 199 -26.90 14.56 13.78
C ALA A 199 -26.19 15.06 12.51
N VAL A 200 -25.74 14.17 11.62
CA VAL A 200 -25.12 14.58 10.33
C VAL A 200 -25.76 13.93 9.08
N ALA A 201 -26.99 13.41 9.21
CA ALA A 201 -27.82 12.99 8.08
C ALA A 201 -28.97 13.98 7.80
N GLY A 202 -28.71 15.27 8.02
CA GLY A 202 -29.63 16.38 7.77
C GLY A 202 -29.19 17.23 6.59
N ALA A 203 -29.10 16.67 5.38
CA ALA A 203 -29.09 17.43 4.13
C ALA A 203 -29.33 16.48 2.95
N HIS A 204 -30.30 16.82 2.10
CA HIS A 204 -30.73 16.12 0.87
C HIS A 204 -31.73 14.96 1.04
N ALA A 205 -33.02 15.28 1.13
CA ALA A 205 -33.93 15.13 0.00
C ALA A 205 -35.38 15.44 0.41
N HIS A 206 -35.91 16.49 -0.22
CA HIS A 206 -37.32 16.83 -0.33
C HIS A 206 -38.20 15.61 -0.66
N LEU A 207 -39.30 15.44 0.08
CA LEU A 207 -40.65 15.28 -0.48
C LEU A 207 -41.69 15.37 0.66
N PRO A 208 -42.70 16.25 0.57
CA PRO A 208 -43.79 16.31 1.53
C PRO A 208 -44.94 15.41 1.06
N ARG A 209 -45.40 14.46 1.88
CA ARG A 209 -46.80 14.03 1.86
C ARG A 209 -47.31 13.68 3.27
N PRO A 210 -48.41 14.32 3.71
CA PRO A 210 -49.13 13.96 4.93
C PRO A 210 -50.20 12.90 4.64
N ALA A 211 -50.70 12.32 5.74
CA ALA A 211 -51.97 11.63 5.91
C ALA A 211 -52.01 10.09 5.82
N ALA A 212 -52.40 9.53 6.97
CA ALA A 212 -53.35 8.42 7.15
C ALA A 212 -52.80 7.02 7.47
N ARG A 213 -52.73 6.74 8.78
CA ARG A 213 -53.34 5.60 9.53
C ARG A 213 -52.34 5.13 10.60
N ALA A 214 -52.45 5.54 11.86
CA ALA A 214 -53.44 5.09 12.85
C ALA A 214 -53.50 3.56 13.02
N GLN A 215 -53.30 3.13 14.27
CA GLN A 215 -53.42 1.77 14.85
C GLN A 215 -52.19 0.87 14.74
N VAL A 216 -51.40 0.78 15.82
CA VAL A 216 -51.48 -0.35 16.77
C VAL A 216 -51.12 0.15 18.18
N ALA A 217 -52.05 -0.05 19.11
CA ALA A 217 -51.96 0.25 20.53
C ALA A 217 -51.12 -0.82 21.28
N PRO A 218 -50.63 -0.53 22.50
CA PRO A 218 -49.69 -1.39 23.22
C PRO A 218 -50.43 -2.56 23.91
N ALA A 219 -49.93 -3.79 23.76
CA ALA A 219 -50.47 -4.96 24.42
C ALA A 219 -49.43 -5.60 25.35
N ASP A 220 -49.82 -5.61 26.62
CA ASP A 220 -49.34 -6.33 27.80
C ASP A 220 -48.30 -7.45 27.63
N ARG A 221 -47.28 -7.35 28.48
CA ARG A 221 -46.46 -8.47 28.93
C ARG A 221 -47.28 -9.33 29.91
N ALA A 222 -47.80 -10.45 29.43
CA ALA A 222 -48.30 -11.52 30.29
C ALA A 222 -47.28 -12.67 30.37
N SER A 223 -46.85 -12.91 31.60
CA SER A 223 -46.31 -14.14 32.20
C SER A 223 -46.22 -15.42 31.34
N VAL A 224 -45.00 -15.94 31.25
CA VAL A 224 -44.69 -17.32 30.85
C VAL A 224 -45.12 -18.27 31.98
N ASP A 225 -46.06 -19.17 31.70
CA ASP A 225 -46.45 -20.28 32.58
C ASP A 225 -45.86 -21.61 32.05
N PRO A 226 -44.96 -22.28 32.80
CA PRO A 226 -44.31 -23.51 32.35
C PRO A 226 -45.12 -24.73 32.83
N GLY A 227 -46.19 -25.11 32.12
CA GLY A 227 -47.05 -26.17 32.64
C GLY A 227 -48.04 -26.88 31.71
N ASP A 228 -48.08 -26.62 30.40
CA ASP A 228 -49.03 -27.29 29.51
C ASP A 228 -48.37 -27.98 28.31
N SER A 229 -48.14 -29.28 28.45
CA SER A 229 -47.65 -30.19 27.41
C SER A 229 -48.77 -30.98 26.71
N ARG A 230 -50.05 -30.60 26.87
CA ARG A 230 -51.18 -31.29 26.24
C ARG A 230 -51.79 -30.55 25.03
N GLY A 231 -51.52 -29.25 24.86
CA GLY A 231 -52.01 -28.46 23.72
C GLY A 231 -51.17 -28.45 22.44
N SER A 232 -50.03 -29.18 22.39
CA SER A 232 -49.14 -29.19 21.22
C SER A 232 -49.60 -30.17 20.12
N ALA A 233 -50.16 -31.32 20.49
CA ALA A 233 -50.57 -32.35 19.53
C ALA A 233 -51.71 -31.88 18.60
N ASP A 234 -52.68 -31.15 19.15
CA ASP A 234 -53.82 -30.64 18.39
C ASP A 234 -53.43 -29.51 17.41
N ARG A 235 -52.29 -28.86 17.67
CA ARG A 235 -51.77 -27.77 16.84
C ARG A 235 -51.15 -28.30 15.54
N TRP A 236 -50.47 -29.44 15.60
CA TRP A 236 -49.87 -30.07 14.40
C TRP A 236 -50.92 -30.68 13.47
N ALA A 237 -52.02 -31.22 14.02
CA ALA A 237 -53.13 -31.76 13.22
C ALA A 237 -53.92 -30.71 12.42
N LYS A 238 -53.80 -29.41 12.79
CA LYS A 238 -54.40 -28.29 12.03
C LYS A 238 -53.51 -27.79 10.88
N ILE A 239 -52.19 -27.98 10.97
CA ILE A 239 -51.25 -27.52 9.93
C ILE A 239 -51.30 -28.46 8.73
N ASP A 240 -51.40 -29.77 8.97
CA ASP A 240 -51.43 -30.78 7.90
C ASP A 240 -52.70 -30.69 7.03
N ARG A 241 -53.80 -30.18 7.61
CA ARG A 241 -55.08 -29.98 6.88
C ARG A 241 -55.11 -28.70 6.03
N SER A 242 -54.05 -27.91 6.03
CA SER A 242 -53.92 -26.69 5.21
C SER A 242 -52.98 -26.85 4.02
N ALA A 243 -52.40 -28.04 3.84
CA ALA A 243 -51.47 -28.38 2.76
C ALA A 243 -52.06 -29.35 1.71
N SER A 244 -53.37 -29.61 1.75
CA SER A 244 -54.15 -30.34 0.73
C SER A 244 -55.35 -29.52 0.29
#